data_AF-A0A3D6CI98-F1
#
_entry.id   AF-A0A3D6CI98-F1
#
_cell.length_a   1.000
_cell.length_b   1.000
_cell.length_c   1.000
_cell.angle_alpha   90.00
_cell.angle_beta   90.00
_cell.angle_gamma   90.00
#
_symmetry.space_group_name_H-M   'P 1'
#
loop_
_entity.id
_entity.type
_entity.pdbx_description
1 polymer ?
#
loop_
_entity_poly.entity_id
_entity_poly.type
_entity_poly.pdbx_seq_one_letter_code
_entity_poly.pdbx_strand_id
1 'polypeptide(L)'
;PFLGKSFASTISPWIVTLDALEPFRTENPKQVHTPLPYLKQIGKGSYDIHLQVGIQPENEEETVVANSNFKYMYWTMAQQLAHHTVNGCPVEAGDMMGSGTISGPTKDSFGSMLELTWRGQNPITLKDGTTRKFINDNDTVIMRAHCKNDSVRIGFGECIGKVLPAK
;
A
#
# COMPACT_ATOMS: atom_id res chain seq x y z
N PRO A 1 -2.94 12.73 -13.02
CA PRO A 1 -3.98 11.77 -12.62
C PRO A 1 -5.27 12.51 -12.22
N PHE A 2 -6.39 12.17 -12.87
CA PHE A 2 -7.69 12.82 -12.63
C PHE A 2 -8.80 11.78 -12.75
N LEU A 3 -9.49 11.69 -13.90
CA LEU A 3 -10.58 10.72 -14.12
C LEU A 3 -10.15 9.26 -13.96
N GLY A 4 -8.89 8.93 -14.29
CA GLY A 4 -8.33 7.59 -14.05
C GLY A 4 -8.11 7.23 -12.57
N LYS A 5 -8.48 8.10 -11.62
CA LYS A 5 -8.36 7.87 -10.17
C LYS A 5 -9.62 8.28 -9.38
N SER A 6 -10.37 9.27 -9.85
CA SER A 6 -11.53 9.81 -9.12
C SER A 6 -12.78 8.92 -9.16
N PHE A 7 -12.75 7.77 -9.84
CA PHE A 7 -13.91 6.89 -9.96
C PHE A 7 -14.15 6.01 -8.72
N ALA A 8 -13.08 5.63 -8.01
CA ALA A 8 -13.18 4.87 -6.76
C ALA A 8 -11.86 4.93 -5.97
N SER A 9 -11.97 4.95 -4.64
CA SER A 9 -10.88 4.69 -3.71
C SER A 9 -11.45 4.03 -2.46
N THR A 10 -10.81 2.96 -1.99
CA THR A 10 -11.29 2.16 -0.86
C THR A 10 -10.26 2.20 0.27
N ILE A 11 -10.74 2.31 1.51
CA ILE A 11 -9.92 2.24 2.73
C ILE A 11 -10.47 1.13 3.62
N SER A 12 -9.61 0.55 4.47
CA SER A 12 -10.08 -0.37 5.51
C SER A 12 -10.87 0.39 6.58
N PRO A 13 -11.83 -0.26 7.27
CA PRO A 13 -12.72 0.43 8.22
C PRO A 13 -12.06 0.74 9.57
N TRP A 14 -10.91 0.12 9.90
CA TRP A 14 -10.26 0.25 11.19
C TRP A 14 -9.02 1.15 11.12
N ILE A 15 -9.08 2.27 11.83
CA ILE A 15 -7.94 3.17 12.01
C ILE A 15 -7.05 2.63 13.13
N VAL A 16 -5.89 2.07 12.77
CA VAL A 16 -4.85 1.67 13.73
C VAL A 16 -4.07 2.91 14.13
N THR A 17 -4.02 3.21 15.43
CA THR A 17 -3.35 4.41 15.95
C THR A 17 -1.83 4.31 15.82
N LEU A 18 -1.15 5.46 15.72
CA LEU A 18 0.31 5.50 15.71
C LEU A 18 0.91 4.93 17.00
N ASP A 19 0.25 5.11 18.15
CA ASP A 19 0.67 4.53 19.42
C ASP A 19 0.69 2.99 19.37
N ALA A 20 -0.30 2.38 18.72
CA ALA A 20 -0.33 0.94 18.53
C ALA A 20 0.78 0.45 17.57
N LEU A 21 1.21 1.31 16.64
CA LEU A 21 2.29 1.01 15.69
C LEU A 21 3.70 1.21 16.27
N GLU A 22 3.84 1.92 17.40
CA GLU A 22 5.14 2.27 17.98
C GLU A 22 6.07 1.07 18.21
N PRO A 23 5.60 -0.10 18.72
CA PRO A 23 6.45 -1.29 18.87
C PRO A 23 7.03 -1.84 17.56
N PHE A 24 6.53 -1.40 16.41
CA PHE A 24 6.95 -1.84 15.08
C PHE A 24 7.70 -0.76 14.31
N ARG A 25 8.07 0.34 14.98
CA ARG A 25 8.88 1.41 14.39
C ARG A 25 10.25 0.86 13.97
N THR A 26 10.65 1.16 12.74
CA THR A 26 11.88 0.66 12.12
C THR A 26 12.60 1.73 11.30
N GLU A 27 13.84 1.43 10.92
CA GLU A 27 14.65 2.30 10.06
C GLU A 27 13.94 2.51 8.71
N ASN A 28 13.91 3.75 8.24
CA ASN A 28 13.51 4.02 6.85
C ASN A 28 14.67 3.72 5.89
N PRO A 29 14.39 3.52 4.59
CA PRO A 29 15.43 3.39 3.59
C PRO A 29 16.41 4.56 3.66
N LYS A 30 17.71 4.25 3.50
CA LYS A 30 18.75 5.28 3.53
C LYS A 30 18.57 6.24 2.36
N GLN A 31 18.40 7.51 2.67
CA GLN A 31 18.31 8.54 1.65
C GLN A 31 19.69 8.80 1.04
N VAL A 32 19.83 8.61 -0.27
CA VAL A 32 21.12 8.73 -0.98
C VAL A 32 21.55 10.19 -1.09
N HIS A 33 20.58 11.08 -1.26
CA HIS A 33 20.79 12.52 -1.24
C HIS A 33 20.21 13.09 0.05
N THR A 34 21.05 13.84 0.77
CA THR A 34 20.64 14.53 1.99
C THR A 34 19.49 15.50 1.67
N PRO A 35 18.30 15.35 2.29
CA PRO A 35 17.22 16.30 2.10
C PRO A 35 17.56 17.70 2.60
N LEU A 36 16.80 18.69 2.14
CA LEU A 36 16.82 20.03 2.71
C LEU A 36 16.52 19.99 4.22
N PRO A 37 17.02 20.96 5.02
CA PRO A 37 16.94 20.93 6.47
C PRO A 37 15.53 20.66 7.03
N TYR A 38 14.48 21.22 6.44
CA TYR A 38 13.09 21.04 6.91
C TYR A 38 12.53 19.62 6.72
N LEU A 39 13.19 18.78 5.89
CA LEU A 39 12.84 17.37 5.66
C LEU A 39 13.79 16.42 6.39
N LYS A 40 14.79 16.91 7.12
CA LYS A 40 15.68 16.04 7.89
C LYS A 40 14.93 15.48 9.09
N GLN A 41 15.05 14.18 9.28
CA GLN A 41 14.50 13.46 10.42
C GLN A 41 15.63 12.79 11.20
N ILE A 42 15.46 12.70 12.52
CA ILE A 42 16.35 11.97 13.42
C ILE A 42 15.65 10.68 13.86
N GLY A 43 16.40 9.58 13.88
CA GLY A 43 15.91 8.28 14.31
C GLY A 43 14.99 7.59 13.31
N LYS A 44 14.31 6.53 13.79
CA LYS A 44 13.49 5.63 12.98
C LYS A 44 12.22 6.32 12.48
N GLY A 45 12.06 6.39 11.16
CA GLY A 45 10.93 7.06 10.53
C GLY A 45 9.89 6.16 9.87
N SER A 46 10.09 4.85 9.86
CA SER A 46 9.19 3.91 9.19
C SER A 46 8.59 2.89 10.16
N TYR A 47 7.72 2.01 9.65
CA TYR A 47 7.05 0.97 10.40
C TYR A 47 7.10 -0.37 9.66
N ASP A 48 7.34 -1.45 10.37
CA ASP A 48 7.33 -2.82 9.83
C ASP A 48 5.88 -3.34 9.71
N ILE A 49 5.22 -2.93 8.63
CA ILE A 49 3.84 -3.31 8.31
C ILE A 49 3.88 -4.23 7.10
N HIS A 50 3.59 -5.51 7.32
CA HIS A 50 3.46 -6.51 6.26
C HIS A 50 2.18 -6.26 5.48
N LEU A 51 2.31 -6.19 4.16
CA LEU A 51 1.21 -5.93 3.23
C LEU A 51 1.03 -7.13 2.31
N GLN A 52 -0.21 -7.51 2.05
CA GLN A 52 -0.56 -8.58 1.13
C GLN A 52 -1.72 -8.14 0.24
N VAL A 53 -1.64 -8.50 -1.04
CA VAL A 53 -2.71 -8.28 -2.03
C VAL A 53 -3.07 -9.59 -2.69
N GLY A 54 -4.35 -9.90 -2.71
CA GLY A 54 -4.93 -11.02 -3.43
C GLY A 54 -5.93 -10.59 -4.50
N ILE A 55 -6.09 -11.45 -5.49
CA ILE A 55 -7.14 -11.36 -6.51
C ILE A 55 -7.97 -12.63 -6.42
N GLN A 56 -9.28 -12.46 -6.30
CA GLN A 56 -10.25 -13.54 -6.26
C GLN A 56 -11.23 -13.40 -7.42
N PRO A 57 -11.19 -14.29 -8.43
CA PRO A 57 -12.23 -14.36 -9.45
C PRO A 57 -13.58 -14.76 -8.83
N GLU A 58 -14.67 -14.45 -9.54
CA GLU A 58 -16.02 -14.77 -9.06
C GLU A 58 -16.21 -16.28 -8.86
N ASN A 59 -16.64 -16.66 -7.65
CA ASN A 59 -16.83 -18.05 -7.20
C ASN A 59 -15.57 -18.92 -7.18
N GLU A 60 -14.38 -18.33 -7.28
CA GLU A 60 -13.09 -19.04 -7.25
C GLU A 60 -12.30 -18.73 -5.97
N GLU A 61 -11.20 -19.46 -5.76
CA GLU A 61 -10.28 -19.18 -4.66
C GLU A 61 -9.39 -17.95 -4.91
N GLU A 62 -9.11 -17.22 -3.83
CA GLU A 62 -8.14 -16.13 -3.84
C GLU A 62 -6.73 -16.63 -4.21
N THR A 63 -6.09 -15.91 -5.12
CA THR A 63 -4.64 -16.00 -5.39
C THR A 63 -3.94 -14.77 -4.82
N VAL A 64 -2.98 -14.99 -3.91
CA VAL A 64 -2.09 -13.92 -3.44
C VAL A 64 -1.12 -13.56 -4.56
N VAL A 65 -1.15 -12.30 -4.99
CA VAL A 65 -0.34 -11.81 -6.13
C VAL A 65 0.84 -10.95 -5.71
N ALA A 66 0.80 -10.38 -4.50
CA ALA A 66 1.92 -9.60 -3.97
C ALA A 66 2.00 -9.67 -2.44
N ASN A 67 3.23 -9.72 -1.93
CA ASN A 67 3.56 -9.50 -0.53
C ASN A 67 4.64 -8.41 -0.44
N SER A 68 4.35 -7.32 0.26
CA SER A 68 5.25 -6.17 0.38
C SER A 68 5.33 -5.70 1.82
N ASN A 69 5.97 -4.54 2.04
CA ASN A 69 6.08 -3.97 3.36
C ASN A 69 6.15 -2.43 3.31
N PHE A 70 5.43 -1.77 4.22
CA PHE A 70 5.46 -0.31 4.34
C PHE A 70 6.87 0.24 4.63
N LYS A 71 7.76 -0.56 5.23
CA LYS A 71 9.13 -0.14 5.53
C LYS A 71 9.97 0.23 4.32
N TYR A 72 9.52 -0.14 3.11
CA TYR A 72 10.20 0.21 1.86
C TYR A 72 9.91 1.64 1.39
N MET A 73 8.98 2.37 2.03
CA MET A 73 8.69 3.77 1.69
C MET A 73 9.91 4.66 1.92
N TYR A 74 10.38 5.31 0.84
CA TYR A 74 11.57 6.17 0.86
C TYR A 74 11.35 7.50 1.60
N TRP A 75 10.14 8.05 1.51
CA TRP A 75 9.73 9.26 2.23
C TRP A 75 8.79 8.86 3.38
N THR A 76 9.11 9.32 4.59
CA THR A 76 8.33 8.99 5.80
C THR A 76 7.03 9.79 5.84
N MET A 77 6.05 9.35 6.64
CA MET A 77 4.81 10.12 6.88
C MET A 77 5.10 11.52 7.44
N ALA A 78 6.12 11.64 8.31
CA ALA A 78 6.53 12.93 8.85
C ALA A 78 7.07 13.88 7.77
N GLN A 79 7.88 13.36 6.84
CA GLN A 79 8.39 14.15 5.71
C GLN A 79 7.28 14.53 4.73
N GLN A 80 6.33 13.62 4.46
CA GLN A 80 5.17 13.91 3.63
C GLN A 80 4.33 15.05 4.20
N LEU A 81 4.00 14.99 5.50
CA LEU A 81 3.24 16.05 6.18
C LEU A 81 4.01 17.36 6.22
N ALA A 82 5.30 17.34 6.59
CA ALA A 82 6.14 18.54 6.62
C ALA A 82 6.24 19.22 5.25
N HIS A 83 6.33 18.43 4.17
CA HIS A 83 6.32 18.95 2.81
C HIS A 83 4.96 19.50 2.41
N HIS A 84 3.86 18.81 2.75
CA HIS A 84 2.50 19.25 2.45
C HIS A 84 2.23 20.65 3.02
N THR A 85 2.65 20.90 4.26
CA THR A 85 2.36 22.15 4.97
C THR A 85 3.39 23.25 4.76
N VAL A 86 4.47 23.02 3.99
CA VAL A 86 5.60 23.97 3.87
C VAL A 86 5.20 25.33 3.29
N ASN A 87 4.12 25.37 2.50
CA ASN A 87 3.61 26.58 1.86
C ASN A 87 2.42 27.22 2.62
N GLY A 88 2.12 26.75 3.84
CA GLY A 88 0.96 27.20 4.61
C GLY A 88 -0.35 26.50 4.26
N CYS A 89 -0.32 25.39 3.50
CA CYS A 89 -1.49 24.56 3.28
C CYS A 89 -2.04 24.05 4.63
N PRO A 90 -3.31 24.34 4.97
CA PRO A 90 -3.91 23.84 6.19
C PRO A 90 -4.13 22.33 6.11
N VAL A 91 -4.08 21.66 7.26
CA VAL A 91 -4.45 20.25 7.41
C VAL A 91 -5.52 20.18 8.50
N GLU A 92 -6.62 19.51 8.19
CA GLU A 92 -7.79 19.39 9.05
C GLU A 92 -7.95 17.97 9.61
N ALA A 93 -8.68 17.85 10.71
CA ALA A 93 -9.00 16.54 11.27
C ALA A 93 -9.86 15.75 10.29
N GLY A 94 -9.41 14.54 9.94
CA GLY A 94 -10.06 13.68 8.95
C GLY A 94 -9.43 13.74 7.56
N ASP A 95 -8.47 14.63 7.32
CA ASP A 95 -7.66 14.60 6.09
C ASP A 95 -6.95 13.25 5.93
N MET A 96 -6.98 12.73 4.70
CA MET A 96 -6.36 11.46 4.36
C MET A 96 -5.15 11.68 3.44
N MET A 97 -4.01 11.11 3.84
CA MET A 97 -2.77 11.18 3.06
C MET A 97 -2.36 9.80 2.57
N GLY A 98 -2.41 9.59 1.25
CA GLY A 98 -1.96 8.35 0.64
C GLY A 98 -0.43 8.27 0.58
N SER A 99 0.14 7.11 0.89
CA SER A 99 1.58 6.86 0.76
C SER A 99 2.09 6.92 -0.68
N GLY A 100 1.19 6.70 -1.65
CA GLY A 100 1.55 6.23 -2.99
C GLY A 100 1.60 4.71 -3.05
N THR A 101 1.74 4.17 -4.26
CA THR A 101 1.88 2.72 -4.48
C THR A 101 3.12 2.19 -3.75
N ILE A 102 2.96 1.13 -2.96
CA ILE A 102 4.05 0.54 -2.16
C ILE A 102 4.62 -0.67 -2.91
N SER A 103 5.82 -0.50 -3.45
CA SER A 103 6.58 -1.55 -4.13
C SER A 103 7.87 -1.85 -3.39
N GLY A 104 8.11 -3.12 -3.09
CA GLY A 104 9.35 -3.58 -2.49
C GLY A 104 10.44 -3.90 -3.54
N PRO A 105 11.58 -4.46 -3.10
CA PRO A 105 12.74 -4.69 -3.97
C PRO A 105 12.58 -5.91 -4.91
N THR A 106 11.60 -6.79 -4.67
CA THR A 106 11.40 -8.02 -5.45
C THR A 106 10.13 -7.96 -6.28
N LYS A 107 10.08 -8.70 -7.38
CA LYS A 107 8.95 -8.67 -8.33
C LYS A 107 7.61 -9.04 -7.68
N ASP A 108 7.62 -9.99 -6.75
CA ASP A 108 6.47 -10.42 -5.95
C ASP A 108 6.07 -9.44 -4.85
N SER A 109 6.73 -8.28 -4.76
CA SER A 109 6.44 -7.21 -3.80
C SER A 109 6.01 -5.89 -4.44
N PHE A 110 5.74 -5.90 -5.76
CA PHE A 110 5.27 -4.72 -6.49
C PHE A 110 3.80 -4.41 -6.18
N GLY A 111 3.48 -3.12 -6.03
CA GLY A 111 2.19 -2.65 -5.51
C GLY A 111 1.09 -2.45 -6.56
N SER A 112 1.31 -2.82 -7.82
CA SER A 112 0.29 -2.69 -8.87
C SER A 112 0.39 -3.76 -9.94
N MET A 113 -0.76 -4.08 -10.56
CA MET A 113 -0.80 -4.97 -11.74
C MET A 113 0.03 -4.45 -12.91
N LEU A 114 0.17 -3.13 -13.04
CA LEU A 114 1.02 -2.50 -14.05
C LEU A 114 2.49 -2.92 -13.89
N GLU A 115 2.98 -2.96 -12.66
CA GLU A 115 4.34 -3.36 -12.32
C GLU A 115 4.49 -4.88 -12.33
N LEU A 116 3.60 -5.60 -11.64
CA LEU A 116 3.62 -7.06 -11.52
C LEU A 116 3.65 -7.74 -12.90
N THR A 117 2.85 -7.25 -13.83
CA THR A 117 2.74 -7.83 -15.17
C THR A 117 3.62 -7.16 -16.21
N TRP A 118 4.42 -6.17 -15.80
CA TRP A 118 5.23 -5.35 -16.69
C TRP A 118 4.44 -4.81 -17.90
N ARG A 119 3.40 -4.03 -17.61
CA ARG A 119 2.45 -3.51 -18.62
C ARG A 119 1.78 -4.63 -19.42
N GLY A 120 1.45 -5.75 -18.77
CA GLY A 120 0.78 -6.90 -19.37
C GLY A 120 1.67 -7.81 -20.23
N GLN A 121 2.99 -7.59 -20.27
CA GLN A 121 3.93 -8.46 -20.98
C GLN A 121 4.14 -9.81 -20.29
N ASN A 122 4.01 -9.84 -18.95
CA ASN A 122 4.18 -11.03 -18.12
C ASN A 122 2.89 -11.28 -17.29
N PRO A 123 1.85 -11.89 -17.86
CA PRO A 123 0.60 -12.15 -17.13
C PRO A 123 0.83 -13.02 -15.89
N ILE A 124 0.07 -12.77 -14.83
CA ILE A 124 0.05 -13.62 -13.63
C ILE A 124 -0.93 -14.77 -13.86
N THR A 125 -0.56 -15.99 -13.51
CA THR A 125 -1.48 -17.15 -13.49
C THR A 125 -2.11 -17.25 -12.11
N LEU A 126 -3.44 -17.33 -12.07
CA LEU A 126 -4.23 -17.50 -10.86
C LEU A 126 -4.41 -19.00 -10.53
N LYS A 127 -4.90 -19.31 -9.33
CA LYS A 127 -5.13 -20.70 -8.86
C LYS A 127 -6.10 -21.50 -9.74
N ASP A 128 -7.08 -20.84 -10.34
CA ASP A 128 -8.05 -21.44 -11.27
C ASP A 128 -7.44 -21.73 -12.67
N GLY A 129 -6.16 -21.40 -12.87
CA GLY A 129 -5.44 -21.55 -14.14
C GLY A 129 -5.67 -20.39 -15.13
N THR A 130 -6.54 -19.44 -14.81
CA THR A 130 -6.73 -18.23 -15.63
C THR A 130 -5.56 -17.27 -15.47
N THR A 131 -5.45 -16.28 -16.36
CA THR A 131 -4.38 -15.28 -16.29
C THR A 131 -4.92 -13.86 -16.14
N ARG A 132 -4.10 -12.97 -15.57
CA ARG A 132 -4.39 -11.54 -15.45
C ARG A 132 -3.22 -10.69 -15.96
N LYS A 133 -3.56 -9.70 -16.79
CA LYS A 133 -2.70 -8.56 -17.14
C LYS A 133 -3.08 -7.34 -16.28
N PHE A 134 -4.38 -7.09 -16.19
CA PHE A 134 -5.03 -6.14 -15.31
C PHE A 134 -6.23 -6.83 -14.64
N ILE A 135 -6.98 -6.09 -13.83
CA ILE A 135 -8.19 -6.58 -13.17
C ILE A 135 -9.31 -6.73 -14.21
N ASN A 136 -10.02 -7.85 -14.17
CA ASN A 136 -11.18 -8.13 -15.01
C ASN A 136 -12.48 -7.82 -14.26
N ASP A 137 -13.59 -7.76 -15.00
CA ASP A 137 -14.92 -7.69 -14.40
C ASP A 137 -15.14 -8.86 -13.43
N ASN A 138 -15.79 -8.57 -12.32
CA ASN A 138 -16.11 -9.49 -11.22
C ASN A 138 -14.92 -10.02 -10.41
N ASP A 139 -13.69 -9.62 -10.72
CA ASP A 139 -12.57 -9.84 -9.82
C ASP A 139 -12.77 -9.03 -8.52
N THR A 140 -12.46 -9.66 -7.39
CA THR A 140 -12.37 -9.01 -6.09
C THR A 140 -10.90 -8.82 -5.72
N VAL A 141 -10.51 -7.57 -5.47
CA VAL A 141 -9.18 -7.23 -4.95
C VAL A 141 -9.27 -7.17 -3.44
N ILE A 142 -8.39 -7.91 -2.76
CA ILE A 142 -8.36 -8.01 -1.30
C ILE A 142 -6.99 -7.56 -0.80
N MET A 143 -6.96 -6.48 -0.03
CA MET A 143 -5.73 -5.99 0.61
C MET A 143 -5.78 -6.26 2.12
N ARG A 144 -4.69 -6.79 2.65
CA ARG A 144 -4.51 -7.06 4.08
C ARG A 144 -3.20 -6.46 4.57
N ALA A 145 -3.21 -5.98 5.80
CA ALA A 145 -2.01 -5.47 6.46
C ALA A 145 -1.95 -5.92 7.91
N HIS A 146 -0.74 -6.19 8.40
CA HIS A 146 -0.50 -6.42 9.81
C HIS A 146 0.95 -6.12 10.22
N CYS A 147 1.14 -5.81 11.49
CA CYS A 147 2.44 -5.81 12.15
C CYS A 147 2.55 -7.05 13.04
N LYS A 148 3.76 -7.58 13.22
CA LYS A 148 4.00 -8.72 14.11
C LYS A 148 5.38 -8.61 14.76
N ASN A 149 5.43 -8.86 16.06
CA ASN A 149 6.64 -9.08 16.83
C ASN A 149 6.46 -10.35 17.68
N ASP A 150 7.36 -10.61 18.62
CA ASP A 150 7.34 -11.82 19.43
C ASP A 150 6.12 -11.93 20.35
N SER A 151 5.50 -10.80 20.72
CA SER A 151 4.45 -10.74 21.74
C SER A 151 3.06 -10.48 21.17
N VAL A 152 2.96 -9.75 20.05
CA VAL A 152 1.68 -9.26 19.54
C VAL A 152 1.65 -9.16 18.02
N ARG A 153 0.45 -9.39 17.46
CA ARG A 153 0.11 -9.09 16.07
C ARG A 153 -1.02 -8.06 16.04
N ILE A 154 -0.82 -6.97 15.30
CA ILE A 154 -1.83 -5.93 15.10
C ILE A 154 -2.22 -5.91 13.63
N GLY A 155 -3.50 -6.19 13.35
CA GLY A 155 -4.06 -6.20 11.99
C GLY A 155 -4.83 -4.93 11.67
N PHE A 156 -4.94 -4.62 10.37
CA PHE A 156 -5.70 -3.48 9.85
C PHE A 156 -7.09 -3.87 9.32
N GLY A 157 -7.49 -5.13 9.50
CA GLY A 157 -8.64 -5.71 8.80
C GLY A 157 -8.37 -5.92 7.32
N GLU A 158 -9.43 -5.90 6.52
CA GLU A 158 -9.37 -6.04 5.06
C GLU A 158 -9.83 -4.75 4.39
N CYS A 159 -9.21 -4.42 3.26
CA CYS A 159 -9.69 -3.42 2.31
C CYS A 159 -10.05 -4.17 1.02
N ILE A 160 -11.33 -4.27 0.72
CA ILE A 160 -11.87 -5.17 -0.31
C ILE A 160 -12.71 -4.36 -1.31
N GLY A 161 -12.56 -4.68 -2.59
CA GLY A 161 -13.44 -4.15 -3.64
C GLY A 161 -13.62 -5.13 -4.79
N LYS A 162 -14.87 -5.36 -5.19
CA LYS A 162 -15.22 -6.11 -6.40
C LYS A 162 -15.41 -5.15 -7.57
N VAL A 163 -14.78 -5.45 -8.70
CA VAL A 163 -14.99 -4.69 -9.94
C VAL A 163 -16.30 -5.15 -10.58
N LEU A 164 -17.17 -4.20 -10.90
CA LEU A 164 -18.41 -4.47 -11.65
C LEU A 164 -18.21 -4.11 -13.12
N PRO A 165 -18.94 -4.77 -14.04
CA PRO A 165 -18.97 -4.38 -15.44
C PRO A 165 -19.28 -2.90 -15.63
N ALA A 166 -18.65 -2.30 -16.64
CA ALA A 166 -19.00 -0.95 -17.07
C ALA A 166 -20.47 -0.88 -17.54
N LYS A 167 -21.07 0.32 -17.47
CA LYS A 167 -22.43 0.57 -17.95
C LYS A 167 -22.53 0.58 -19.46
#